data_AF-A0A7C1VUA0-F1
#
_entry.id   AF-A0A7C1VUA0-F1
#
_cell.length_a   1.000
_cell.length_b   1.000
_cell.length_c   1.000
_cell.angle_alpha   90.00
_cell.angle_beta   90.00
_cell.angle_gamma   90.00
#
_symmetry.space_group_name_H-M   'P 1'
#
loop_
_entity.id
_entity.type
_entity.pdbx_description
1 polymer ?
#
loop_
_entity_poly.entity_id
_entity_poly.type
_entity_poly.pdbx_seq_one_letter_code
_entity_poly.pdbx_strand_id
1 'polypeptide(L)'
;MSGKGQIAPKGTNLYVSPTPEELLFFDTELLTPLLKLIHTEYQAGQWSEAGLEQLRILASEPAKLGYGIVRYRQRHTEHDYLILEEQREPRRYWGTYVFRLEAGQNYMIQVPRPLFDANSFEYAVALFERLQAKVLLIGGTHPTTNLDRSSDLVKYSNRHNIFNMVNQVVMREWGDEPLLAIHSRAFSQTEEGTSPTADALLAFDKGTASERGLSELGKGLFDSLRTDGLTIQFVYGDASTVGYEVGNLPQALYLPATLNKEFAILWLSPTARQYYRQQTENNIQGLQFNALNIPTVTEDKKELFEYIMSRSVGKAKDITKAFRARVNKYIEGQDILILQELLNRWPHYRLERFIDVNSKQAFLLVYAANGKLSLIANLFPREPDKSYRLSATASDSRVTVTRFIETRSGWLEFQ
;
A
#
# COMPACT_ATOMS: atom_id res chain seq x y z
N MET A 1 6.39 -3.00 8.90
CA MET A 1 5.95 -4.33 8.44
C MET A 1 7.13 -5.08 7.87
N SER A 2 7.24 -6.35 8.21
CA SER A 2 8.08 -7.31 7.50
C SER A 2 7.62 -7.33 6.03
N GLY A 3 8.53 -7.07 5.08
CA GLY A 3 8.17 -6.86 3.67
C GLY A 3 7.74 -8.15 2.96
N LYS A 4 7.85 -8.15 1.62
CA LYS A 4 7.52 -9.31 0.77
C LYS A 4 8.23 -10.63 1.14
N GLY A 5 9.30 -10.58 1.95
CA GLY A 5 10.04 -11.74 2.42
C GLY A 5 9.26 -12.69 3.33
N GLN A 6 8.05 -12.32 3.78
CA GLN A 6 7.15 -13.24 4.50
C GLN A 6 6.23 -14.07 3.59
N ILE A 7 6.23 -13.83 2.28
CA ILE A 7 5.32 -14.47 1.34
C ILE A 7 5.99 -15.69 0.70
N ALA A 8 5.29 -16.82 0.64
CA ALA A 8 5.80 -18.03 0.02
C ALA A 8 6.03 -17.83 -1.48
N PRO A 9 7.24 -18.11 -2.01
CA PRO A 9 7.50 -17.98 -3.43
C PRO A 9 6.77 -19.03 -4.27
N LYS A 10 6.78 -18.84 -5.59
CA LYS A 10 6.27 -19.80 -6.58
C LYS A 10 7.06 -21.12 -6.52
N GLY A 11 6.35 -22.24 -6.53
CA GLY A 11 6.91 -23.59 -6.73
C GLY A 11 7.68 -24.17 -5.53
N THR A 12 7.59 -23.56 -4.35
CA THR A 12 8.35 -24.02 -3.18
C THR A 12 7.62 -25.10 -2.37
N ASN A 13 6.32 -25.30 -2.59
CA ASN A 13 5.44 -26.18 -1.81
C ASN A 13 5.45 -25.91 -0.29
N LEU A 14 5.77 -24.68 0.12
CA LEU A 14 5.90 -24.31 1.53
C LEU A 14 4.56 -23.96 2.20
N TYR A 15 3.50 -23.74 1.44
CA TYR A 15 2.20 -23.40 2.03
C TYR A 15 1.54 -24.63 2.64
N VAL A 16 1.06 -24.49 3.87
CA VAL A 16 0.33 -25.54 4.58
C VAL A 16 -1.12 -25.09 4.72
N SER A 17 -2.05 -25.84 4.12
CA SER A 17 -3.48 -25.58 4.29
C SER A 17 -3.89 -25.78 5.75
N PRO A 18 -4.71 -24.89 6.33
CA PRO A 18 -5.17 -25.07 7.71
C PRO A 18 -6.17 -26.22 7.82
N THR A 19 -6.21 -26.87 8.98
CA THR A 19 -7.26 -27.84 9.30
C THR A 19 -8.55 -27.13 9.75
N PRO A 20 -9.72 -27.81 9.75
CA PRO A 20 -10.95 -27.24 10.31
C PRO A 20 -10.82 -26.82 11.77
N GLU A 21 -10.07 -27.57 12.59
CA GLU A 21 -9.82 -27.26 13.99
C GLU A 21 -8.97 -25.99 14.14
N GLU A 22 -7.98 -25.82 13.27
CA GLU A 22 -7.15 -24.61 13.24
C GLU A 22 -7.97 -23.39 12.81
N LEU A 23 -8.86 -23.55 11.82
CA LEU A 23 -9.80 -22.50 11.41
C LEU A 23 -10.73 -22.10 12.56
N LEU A 24 -11.29 -23.09 13.28
CA LEU A 24 -12.17 -22.84 14.41
C LEU A 24 -11.42 -22.13 15.55
N PHE A 25 -10.23 -22.62 15.90
CA PHE A 25 -9.38 -21.99 16.92
C PHE A 25 -9.07 -20.53 16.54
N PHE A 26 -8.69 -20.28 15.27
CA PHE A 26 -8.35 -18.95 14.81
C PHE A 26 -9.56 -17.99 14.88
N ASP A 27 -10.77 -18.49 14.68
CA ASP A 27 -12.01 -17.73 14.87
C ASP A 27 -12.30 -17.46 16.36
N THR A 28 -12.47 -18.53 17.16
CA THR A 28 -13.05 -18.44 18.51
C THR A 28 -12.07 -18.00 19.58
N GLU A 29 -10.80 -18.44 19.49
CA GLU A 29 -9.80 -18.19 20.53
C GLU A 29 -8.90 -16.99 20.20
N LEU A 30 -8.91 -16.52 18.94
CA LEU A 30 -8.02 -15.46 18.50
C LEU A 30 -8.76 -14.25 17.93
N LEU A 31 -9.36 -14.36 16.73
CA LEU A 31 -9.87 -13.19 16.02
C LEU A 31 -11.09 -12.56 16.69
N THR A 32 -12.07 -13.36 17.09
CA THR A 32 -13.29 -12.86 17.75
C THR A 32 -12.96 -12.16 19.07
N PRO A 33 -12.18 -12.76 19.99
CA PRO A 33 -11.75 -12.06 21.19
C PRO A 33 -10.91 -10.82 20.90
N LEU A 34 -10.03 -10.86 19.89
CA LEU A 34 -9.18 -9.73 19.52
C LEU A 34 -9.99 -8.53 19.06
N LEU A 35 -10.95 -8.72 18.15
CA LEU A 35 -11.78 -7.65 17.62
C LEU A 35 -12.67 -7.05 18.70
N LYS A 36 -13.25 -7.90 19.56
CA LYS A 36 -14.00 -7.46 20.74
C LYS A 36 -13.12 -6.60 21.66
N LEU A 37 -11.91 -7.09 21.96
CA LEU A 37 -10.95 -6.41 22.84
C LEU A 37 -10.54 -5.05 22.27
N ILE A 38 -10.26 -4.95 20.97
CA ILE A 38 -9.97 -3.68 20.29
C ILE A 38 -11.15 -2.71 20.47
N HIS A 39 -12.38 -3.18 20.26
CA HIS A 39 -13.55 -2.33 20.35
C HIS A 39 -13.85 -1.85 21.78
N THR A 40 -13.68 -2.71 22.78
CA THR A 40 -14.09 -2.39 24.16
C THR A 40 -13.00 -1.71 24.97
N GLU A 41 -11.72 -2.07 24.76
CA GLU A 41 -10.63 -1.66 25.65
C GLU A 41 -9.64 -0.66 25.02
N TYR A 42 -9.76 -0.38 23.72
CA TYR A 42 -8.98 0.68 23.08
C TYR A 42 -9.85 1.90 22.79
N GLN A 43 -9.69 2.95 23.59
CA GLN A 43 -10.52 4.15 23.52
C GLN A 43 -9.65 5.40 23.57
N ALA A 44 -10.04 6.43 22.82
CA ALA A 44 -9.32 7.72 22.75
C ALA A 44 -7.80 7.58 22.50
N GLY A 45 -7.39 6.60 21.69
CA GLY A 45 -5.98 6.37 21.35
C GLY A 45 -5.16 5.70 22.45
N GLN A 46 -5.80 5.07 23.43
CA GLN A 46 -5.12 4.40 24.54
C GLN A 46 -5.81 3.07 24.90
N TRP A 47 -4.99 2.10 25.31
CA TRP A 47 -5.49 0.88 25.93
C TRP A 47 -5.80 1.11 27.39
N SER A 48 -6.90 0.53 27.89
CA SER A 48 -7.12 0.38 29.33
C SER A 48 -6.07 -0.57 29.94
N GLU A 49 -5.83 -0.46 31.25
CA GLU A 49 -4.92 -1.38 31.96
C GLU A 49 -5.41 -2.83 31.87
N ALA A 50 -6.71 -3.06 32.06
CA ALA A 50 -7.34 -4.36 31.91
C ALA A 50 -7.21 -4.89 30.47
N GLY A 51 -7.35 -4.01 29.48
CA GLY A 51 -7.20 -4.34 28.07
C GLY A 51 -5.79 -4.77 27.70
N LEU A 52 -4.77 -4.11 28.25
CA LEU A 52 -3.38 -4.53 28.06
C LEU A 52 -3.11 -5.92 28.65
N GLU A 53 -3.68 -6.21 29.82
CA GLU A 53 -3.53 -7.53 30.43
C GLU A 53 -4.27 -8.62 29.64
N GLN A 54 -5.51 -8.35 29.20
CA GLN A 54 -6.26 -9.24 28.31
C GLN A 54 -5.53 -9.46 26.98
N LEU A 55 -4.95 -8.41 26.40
CA LEU A 55 -4.18 -8.51 25.16
C LEU A 55 -2.93 -9.38 25.36
N ARG A 56 -2.26 -9.27 26.52
CA ARG A 56 -1.10 -10.10 26.87
C ARG A 56 -1.48 -11.57 26.99
N ILE A 57 -2.62 -11.86 27.62
CA ILE A 57 -3.15 -13.23 27.72
C ILE A 57 -3.49 -13.75 26.32
N LEU A 58 -4.25 -12.97 25.55
CA LEU A 58 -4.67 -13.33 24.19
C LEU A 58 -3.49 -13.56 23.26
N ALA A 59 -2.40 -12.79 23.39
CA ALA A 59 -1.19 -12.96 22.58
C ALA A 59 -0.46 -14.30 22.81
N SER A 60 -0.77 -15.03 23.89
CA SER A 60 -0.19 -16.36 24.14
C SER A 60 -0.87 -17.49 23.35
N GLU A 61 -2.13 -17.31 22.97
CA GLU A 61 -2.91 -18.27 22.18
C GLU A 61 -2.41 -18.46 20.73
N PRO A 62 -2.24 -17.40 19.91
CA PRO A 62 -1.78 -17.54 18.52
C PRO A 62 -0.35 -18.10 18.43
N ALA A 63 0.46 -17.96 19.49
CA ALA A 63 1.81 -18.49 19.55
C ALA A 63 1.85 -20.03 19.44
N LYS A 64 0.75 -20.71 19.80
CA LYS A 64 0.57 -22.16 19.62
C LYS A 64 0.51 -22.56 18.14
N LEU A 65 0.05 -21.64 17.28
CA LEU A 65 -0.02 -21.79 15.82
C LEU A 65 1.13 -21.07 15.09
N GLY A 66 2.12 -20.55 15.82
CA GLY A 66 3.26 -19.81 15.24
C GLY A 66 2.99 -18.34 14.91
N TYR A 67 1.80 -17.83 15.24
CA TYR A 67 1.44 -16.42 15.09
C TYR A 67 1.81 -15.59 16.32
N GLY A 68 2.10 -14.31 16.11
CA GLY A 68 2.27 -13.32 17.17
C GLY A 68 1.46 -12.05 16.89
N ILE A 69 1.12 -11.34 17.95
CA ILE A 69 0.48 -10.02 17.89
C ILE A 69 1.54 -8.97 18.16
N VAL A 70 1.85 -8.16 17.15
CA VAL A 70 2.79 -7.05 17.23
C VAL A 70 2.01 -5.74 17.40
N ARG A 71 2.28 -5.02 18.47
CA ARG A 71 1.85 -3.64 18.64
C ARG A 71 2.79 -2.72 17.89
N TYR A 72 2.26 -1.95 16.95
CA TYR A 72 3.04 -1.01 16.16
C TYR A 72 2.42 0.38 16.26
N ARG A 73 3.20 1.34 16.78
CA ARG A 73 2.87 2.76 16.74
C ARG A 73 3.65 3.42 15.63
N GLN A 74 2.96 3.96 14.64
CA GLN A 74 3.58 4.76 13.60
C GLN A 74 3.96 6.11 14.21
N ARG A 75 5.27 6.40 14.21
CA ARG A 75 5.85 7.52 14.99
C ARG A 75 5.31 8.91 14.64
N HIS A 76 4.75 9.09 13.44
CA HIS A 76 4.50 10.42 12.88
C HIS A 76 3.03 10.77 12.79
N THR A 77 2.20 9.78 12.50
CA THR A 77 0.75 9.90 12.54
C THR A 77 0.19 9.58 13.93
N GLU A 78 1.03 9.01 14.80
CA GLU A 78 0.64 8.42 16.08
C GLU A 78 -0.41 7.33 15.94
N HIS A 79 -0.53 6.78 14.72
CA HIS A 79 -1.44 5.70 14.42
C HIS A 79 -0.98 4.42 15.07
N ASP A 80 -1.88 3.82 15.84
CA ASP A 80 -1.63 2.59 16.58
C ASP A 80 -2.29 1.42 15.84
N TYR A 81 -1.51 0.36 15.68
CA TYR A 81 -1.88 -0.84 14.93
C TYR A 81 -1.59 -2.10 15.75
N LEU A 82 -2.45 -3.11 15.56
CA LEU A 82 -2.10 -4.49 15.86
C LEU A 82 -1.83 -5.23 14.55
N ILE A 83 -0.70 -5.92 14.50
CA ILE A 83 -0.27 -6.73 13.37
C ILE A 83 -0.23 -8.18 13.83
N LEU A 84 -1.07 -9.01 13.24
CA LEU A 84 -1.08 -10.45 13.41
C LEU A 84 -0.25 -11.06 12.28
N GLU A 85 0.94 -11.57 12.61
CA GLU A 85 1.88 -12.16 11.65
C GLU A 85 2.53 -13.45 12.20
N GLU A 86 2.97 -14.33 11.31
CA GLU A 86 3.76 -15.50 11.69
C GLU A 86 5.16 -15.08 12.13
N GLN A 87 5.56 -15.51 13.34
CA GLN A 87 6.84 -15.10 13.96
C GLN A 87 7.86 -16.23 14.09
N ARG A 88 7.43 -17.48 13.90
CA ARG A 88 8.29 -18.67 14.10
C ARG A 88 8.46 -19.44 12.80
N GLU A 89 9.67 -19.98 12.63
CA GLU A 89 9.94 -20.97 11.60
C GLU A 89 9.66 -22.40 12.12
N PRO A 90 9.20 -23.33 11.26
CA PRO A 90 8.80 -23.11 9.87
C PRO A 90 7.44 -22.41 9.78
N ARG A 91 7.32 -21.45 8.85
CA ARG A 91 6.05 -20.78 8.56
C ARG A 91 5.12 -21.66 7.72
N ARG A 92 3.82 -21.42 7.90
CA ARG A 92 2.71 -22.03 7.15
C ARG A 92 2.20 -21.12 6.03
N TYR A 93 2.61 -19.85 6.05
CA TYR A 93 2.31 -18.85 5.03
C TYR A 93 0.82 -18.52 4.95
N TRP A 94 0.19 -18.36 6.11
CA TRP A 94 -1.23 -18.04 6.23
C TRP A 94 -1.53 -16.57 5.96
N GLY A 95 -0.55 -15.68 6.15
CA GLY A 95 -0.62 -14.27 5.79
C GLY A 95 -0.43 -13.32 6.97
N THR A 96 -0.59 -12.03 6.70
CA THR A 96 -0.43 -10.95 7.68
C THR A 96 -1.69 -10.12 7.73
N TYR A 97 -2.16 -9.81 8.94
CA TYR A 97 -3.41 -9.09 9.16
C TYR A 97 -3.15 -7.88 10.06
N VAL A 98 -3.60 -6.71 9.61
CA VAL A 98 -3.32 -5.43 10.26
C VAL A 98 -4.63 -4.79 10.64
N PHE A 99 -4.74 -4.39 11.90
CA PHE A 99 -5.89 -3.72 12.48
C PHE A 99 -5.45 -2.35 12.97
N ARG A 100 -6.04 -1.29 12.41
CA ARG A 100 -5.89 0.07 12.91
C ARG A 100 -6.77 0.23 14.15
N LEU A 101 -6.19 0.72 15.24
CA LEU A 101 -6.87 0.79 16.54
C LEU A 101 -7.66 2.07 16.73
N GLU A 102 -7.24 3.17 16.10
CA GLU A 102 -7.88 4.47 16.25
C GLU A 102 -9.13 4.64 15.38
N ALA A 103 -9.72 5.84 15.44
CA ALA A 103 -10.76 6.26 14.50
C ALA A 103 -10.24 6.19 13.05
N GLY A 104 -10.73 5.21 12.30
CA GLY A 104 -10.56 5.08 10.86
C GLY A 104 -11.90 5.03 10.15
N GLN A 105 -11.87 4.89 8.84
CA GLN A 105 -13.07 4.67 8.02
C GLN A 105 -13.33 3.17 7.87
N ASN A 106 -14.59 2.78 7.71
CA ASN A 106 -15.00 1.38 7.64
C ASN A 106 -14.66 0.76 6.26
N TYR A 107 -13.37 0.68 5.97
CA TYR A 107 -12.82 -0.07 4.84
C TYR A 107 -11.97 -1.23 5.34
N MET A 108 -12.05 -2.35 4.62
CA MET A 108 -11.13 -3.48 4.74
C MET A 108 -10.42 -3.69 3.41
N ILE A 109 -9.10 -3.51 3.36
CA ILE A 109 -8.31 -3.70 2.15
C ILE A 109 -7.75 -5.12 2.11
N GLN A 110 -7.82 -5.77 0.94
CA GLN A 110 -7.43 -7.17 0.76
C GLN A 110 -6.44 -7.32 -0.39
N VAL A 111 -5.35 -8.03 -0.14
CA VAL A 111 -4.29 -8.34 -1.10
C VAL A 111 -4.04 -9.84 -1.07
N PRO A 112 -4.83 -10.68 -1.75
CA PRO A 112 -4.66 -12.14 -1.63
C PRO A 112 -3.42 -12.67 -2.36
N ARG A 113 -2.88 -11.92 -3.32
CA ARG A 113 -1.87 -12.36 -4.29
C ARG A 113 -0.71 -11.36 -4.39
N PRO A 114 -0.09 -10.96 -3.26
CA PRO A 114 0.83 -9.81 -3.21
C PRO A 114 2.08 -9.95 -4.09
N LEU A 115 2.56 -11.17 -4.37
CA LEU A 115 3.67 -11.40 -5.30
C LEU A 115 3.25 -11.60 -6.76
N PHE A 116 2.07 -12.17 -7.00
CA PHE A 116 1.63 -12.54 -8.35
C PHE A 116 1.03 -11.34 -9.08
N ASP A 117 0.19 -10.57 -8.40
CA ASP A 117 -0.41 -9.35 -8.94
C ASP A 117 0.60 -8.21 -8.72
N ALA A 118 1.57 -8.06 -9.63
CA ALA A 118 2.71 -7.15 -9.47
C ALA A 118 2.31 -5.74 -8.98
N ASN A 119 2.97 -5.20 -7.96
CA ASN A 119 2.69 -3.89 -7.37
C ASN A 119 1.27 -3.67 -6.81
N SER A 120 0.39 -4.69 -6.79
CA SER A 120 -0.95 -4.58 -6.17
C SER A 120 -0.86 -4.46 -4.64
N PHE A 121 0.19 -5.04 -4.05
CA PHE A 121 0.52 -4.93 -2.63
C PHE A 121 0.88 -3.50 -2.24
N GLU A 122 1.83 -2.87 -2.94
CA GLU A 122 2.24 -1.49 -2.67
C GLU A 122 1.09 -0.52 -2.86
N TYR A 123 0.28 -0.73 -3.90
CA TYR A 123 -0.92 0.07 -4.10
C TYR A 123 -1.91 -0.09 -2.94
N ALA A 124 -2.18 -1.32 -2.52
CA ALA A 124 -3.12 -1.59 -1.44
C ALA A 124 -2.68 -0.98 -0.11
N VAL A 125 -1.37 -1.01 0.20
CA VAL A 125 -0.84 -0.33 1.39
C VAL A 125 -1.05 1.18 1.29
N ALA A 126 -0.80 1.78 0.13
CA ALA A 126 -1.08 3.20 -0.09
C ALA A 126 -2.58 3.53 0.03
N LEU A 127 -3.45 2.67 -0.51
CA LEU A 127 -4.90 2.82 -0.41
C LEU A 127 -5.40 2.67 1.04
N PHE A 128 -4.82 1.73 1.80
CA PHE A 128 -5.14 1.51 3.21
C PHE A 128 -4.87 2.77 4.05
N GLU A 129 -3.73 3.43 3.83
CA GLU A 129 -3.42 4.69 4.52
C GLU A 129 -4.32 5.83 4.05
N ARG A 130 -4.52 5.98 2.72
CA ARG A 130 -5.32 7.09 2.17
C ARG A 130 -6.78 7.05 2.58
N LEU A 131 -7.38 5.86 2.57
CA LEU A 131 -8.75 5.68 3.02
C LEU A 131 -8.86 5.64 4.55
N GLN A 132 -7.74 5.70 5.28
CA GLN A 132 -7.68 5.45 6.72
C GLN A 132 -8.44 4.17 7.10
N ALA A 133 -8.24 3.12 6.29
CA ALA A 133 -8.95 1.87 6.43
C ALA A 133 -8.64 1.23 7.79
N LYS A 134 -9.62 0.52 8.34
CA LYS A 134 -9.50 -0.11 9.65
C LYS A 134 -8.79 -1.46 9.60
N VAL A 135 -8.86 -2.15 8.45
CA VAL A 135 -8.31 -3.50 8.32
C VAL A 135 -7.55 -3.66 7.00
N LEU A 136 -6.39 -4.33 7.05
CA LEU A 136 -5.63 -4.76 5.88
C LEU A 136 -5.28 -6.25 5.99
N LEU A 137 -5.67 -7.03 4.98
CA LEU A 137 -5.37 -8.45 4.85
C LEU A 137 -4.34 -8.65 3.73
N ILE A 138 -3.22 -9.30 4.04
CA ILE A 138 -2.16 -9.62 3.09
C ILE A 138 -2.03 -11.14 3.02
N GLY A 139 -2.20 -11.70 1.83
CA GLY A 139 -2.05 -13.13 1.57
C GLY A 139 -0.61 -13.59 1.77
N GLY A 140 -0.44 -14.77 2.37
CA GLY A 140 0.89 -15.32 2.64
C GLY A 140 1.53 -16.06 1.48
N THR A 141 0.88 -16.17 0.32
CA THR A 141 1.31 -17.08 -0.76
C THR A 141 1.27 -16.47 -2.16
N HIS A 142 2.08 -17.07 -3.05
CA HIS A 142 1.85 -17.03 -4.49
C HIS A 142 0.77 -18.08 -4.87
N PRO A 143 -0.11 -17.85 -5.86
CA PRO A 143 -1.15 -18.83 -6.25
C PRO A 143 -0.62 -20.22 -6.58
N THR A 144 0.59 -20.27 -7.14
CA THR A 144 1.31 -21.50 -7.48
C THR A 144 2.50 -21.77 -6.56
N THR A 145 2.45 -21.37 -5.28
CA THR A 145 3.42 -21.82 -4.27
C THR A 145 3.38 -23.35 -4.18
N ASN A 146 2.18 -23.92 -4.02
CA ASN A 146 1.96 -25.35 -4.11
C ASN A 146 1.61 -25.72 -5.56
N LEU A 147 2.20 -26.80 -6.07
CA LEU A 147 2.02 -27.23 -7.46
C LEU A 147 0.58 -27.63 -7.79
N ASP A 148 -0.15 -28.16 -6.80
CA ASP A 148 -1.57 -28.50 -6.88
C ASP A 148 -2.52 -27.29 -6.84
N ARG A 149 -1.97 -26.08 -6.70
CA ARG A 149 -2.69 -24.81 -6.52
C ARG A 149 -3.53 -24.73 -5.25
N SER A 150 -3.25 -25.52 -4.21
CA SER A 150 -3.89 -25.40 -2.89
C SER A 150 -3.58 -24.04 -2.22
N SER A 151 -2.46 -23.43 -2.58
CA SER A 151 -2.02 -22.10 -2.12
C SER A 151 -2.76 -20.91 -2.76
N ASP A 152 -3.66 -21.14 -3.73
CA ASP A 152 -4.43 -20.08 -4.37
C ASP A 152 -5.64 -19.68 -3.51
N LEU A 153 -5.48 -18.60 -2.74
CA LEU A 153 -6.43 -18.16 -1.71
C LEU A 153 -7.80 -17.70 -2.27
N VAL A 154 -7.87 -17.36 -3.56
CA VAL A 154 -9.11 -16.91 -4.22
C VAL A 154 -9.79 -18.03 -5.02
N LYS A 155 -9.18 -19.22 -5.11
CA LYS A 155 -9.79 -20.36 -5.80
C LYS A 155 -10.90 -20.95 -4.94
N TYR A 156 -12.09 -21.13 -5.53
CA TYR A 156 -13.27 -21.64 -4.81
C TYR A 156 -13.05 -23.00 -4.11
N SER A 157 -12.26 -23.90 -4.71
CA SER A 157 -11.93 -25.19 -4.09
C SER A 157 -11.15 -25.05 -2.78
N ASN A 158 -10.46 -23.93 -2.60
CA ASN A 158 -9.57 -23.65 -1.46
C ASN A 158 -10.23 -22.68 -0.47
N ARG A 159 -11.56 -22.55 -0.48
CA ARG A 159 -12.29 -21.56 0.32
C ARG A 159 -12.02 -21.67 1.83
N HIS A 160 -11.63 -22.84 2.33
CA HIS A 160 -11.23 -23.06 3.72
C HIS A 160 -9.75 -22.68 3.89
N ASN A 161 -9.50 -21.39 4.10
CA ASN A 161 -8.16 -20.86 4.39
C ASN A 161 -8.25 -19.69 5.38
N ILE A 162 -7.15 -19.36 6.06
CA ILE A 162 -7.12 -18.32 7.10
C ILE A 162 -7.46 -16.93 6.54
N PHE A 163 -7.03 -16.62 5.31
CA PHE A 163 -7.35 -15.33 4.67
C PHE A 163 -8.88 -15.13 4.52
N ASN A 164 -9.61 -16.17 4.12
CA ASN A 164 -11.06 -16.15 4.06
C ASN A 164 -11.70 -16.12 5.44
N MET A 165 -11.14 -16.86 6.40
CA MET A 165 -11.63 -16.83 7.79
C MET A 165 -11.55 -15.43 8.38
N VAL A 166 -10.41 -14.74 8.23
CA VAL A 166 -10.25 -13.36 8.72
C VAL A 166 -11.25 -12.42 8.05
N ASN A 167 -11.46 -12.52 6.73
CA ASN A 167 -12.50 -11.75 6.04
C ASN A 167 -13.89 -11.95 6.65
N GLN A 168 -14.27 -13.21 6.92
CA GLN A 168 -15.58 -13.54 7.47
C GLN A 168 -15.73 -13.01 8.90
N VAL A 169 -14.75 -13.26 9.76
CA VAL A 169 -14.78 -12.82 11.16
C VAL A 169 -14.83 -11.29 11.24
N VAL A 170 -14.01 -10.57 10.46
CA VAL A 170 -14.05 -9.11 10.43
C VAL A 170 -15.42 -8.60 9.99
N MET A 171 -16.00 -9.15 8.92
CA MET A 171 -17.35 -8.75 8.46
C MET A 171 -18.43 -9.04 9.50
N ARG A 172 -18.34 -10.19 10.20
CA ARG A 172 -19.28 -10.62 11.23
C ARG A 172 -19.21 -9.74 12.47
N GLU A 173 -18.02 -9.54 13.01
CA GLU A 173 -17.80 -8.74 14.23
C GLU A 173 -18.02 -7.24 14.00
N TRP A 174 -18.10 -6.80 12.74
CA TRP A 174 -18.54 -5.44 12.40
C TRP A 174 -20.05 -5.22 12.57
N GLY A 175 -20.83 -6.25 12.92
CA GLY A 175 -22.26 -6.16 13.16
C GLY A 175 -23.02 -5.52 12.00
N ASP A 176 -23.86 -4.55 12.30
CA ASP A 176 -24.70 -3.84 11.30
C ASP A 176 -24.05 -2.57 10.75
N GLU A 177 -22.86 -2.20 11.22
CA GLU A 177 -22.15 -1.01 10.75
C GLU A 177 -21.73 -1.16 9.28
N PRO A 178 -21.84 -0.10 8.45
CA PRO A 178 -21.38 -0.17 7.07
C PRO A 178 -19.90 -0.55 6.99
N LEU A 179 -19.53 -1.48 6.10
CA LEU A 179 -18.13 -1.83 5.84
C LEU A 179 -17.96 -2.22 4.37
N LEU A 180 -16.99 -1.59 3.70
CA LEU A 180 -16.63 -1.91 2.32
C LEU A 180 -15.32 -2.70 2.30
N ALA A 181 -15.41 -3.97 1.89
CA ALA A 181 -14.25 -4.79 1.60
C ALA A 181 -13.75 -4.51 0.18
N ILE A 182 -12.47 -4.17 0.05
CA ILE A 182 -11.84 -3.79 -1.22
C ILE A 182 -10.72 -4.77 -1.54
N HIS A 183 -10.90 -5.50 -2.62
CA HIS A 183 -9.96 -6.47 -3.12
C HIS A 183 -9.04 -5.81 -4.15
N SER A 184 -7.78 -5.57 -3.79
CA SER A 184 -6.77 -5.01 -4.70
C SER A 184 -6.22 -6.09 -5.62
N ARG A 185 -6.41 -5.92 -6.93
CA ARG A 185 -6.02 -6.88 -7.97
C ARG A 185 -5.38 -6.19 -9.16
N ALA A 186 -4.75 -7.01 -10.00
CA ALA A 186 -4.08 -6.60 -11.21
C ALA A 186 -4.76 -7.20 -12.43
N PHE A 187 -4.88 -6.41 -13.50
CA PHE A 187 -5.16 -6.95 -14.83
C PHE A 187 -3.98 -6.70 -15.78
N SER A 188 -3.94 -7.48 -16.86
CA SER A 188 -2.97 -7.33 -17.94
C SER A 188 -3.69 -6.77 -19.17
N GLN A 189 -2.99 -5.94 -19.94
CA GLN A 189 -3.46 -5.57 -21.27
C GLN A 189 -3.17 -6.74 -22.21
N THR A 190 -4.20 -7.30 -22.82
CA THR A 190 -4.12 -8.24 -23.93
C THR A 190 -3.88 -7.48 -25.24
N GLU A 191 -3.01 -8.02 -26.10
CA GLU A 191 -2.68 -7.41 -27.40
C GLU A 191 -3.86 -7.46 -28.40
N GLU A 192 -4.87 -8.30 -28.15
CA GLU A 192 -5.98 -8.61 -29.07
C GLU A 192 -7.23 -7.71 -28.91
N GLY A 193 -7.07 -6.46 -28.47
CA GLY A 193 -8.04 -5.39 -28.78
C GLY A 193 -9.33 -5.29 -27.97
N THR A 194 -9.54 -6.10 -26.92
CA THR A 194 -10.66 -5.94 -25.97
C THR A 194 -10.18 -5.67 -24.54
N SER A 195 -9.02 -5.03 -24.38
CA SER A 195 -8.54 -4.63 -23.06
C SER A 195 -9.18 -3.32 -22.60
N PRO A 196 -9.50 -3.19 -21.31
CA PRO A 196 -9.93 -1.92 -20.78
C PRO A 196 -8.81 -0.89 -20.89
N THR A 197 -9.17 0.32 -21.33
CA THR A 197 -8.23 1.45 -21.49
C THR A 197 -8.09 2.28 -20.23
N ALA A 198 -8.95 2.06 -19.23
CA ALA A 198 -8.92 2.75 -17.95
C ALA A 198 -7.73 2.31 -17.09
N ASP A 199 -7.26 3.20 -16.23
CA ASP A 199 -6.22 2.90 -15.24
C ASP A 199 -6.71 1.95 -14.14
N ALA A 200 -7.99 2.05 -13.80
CA ALA A 200 -8.65 1.27 -12.77
C ALA A 200 -10.02 0.78 -13.22
N LEU A 201 -10.33 -0.49 -12.92
CA LEU A 201 -11.69 -1.03 -12.97
C LEU A 201 -12.25 -1.19 -11.57
N LEU A 202 -13.51 -0.79 -11.40
CA LEU A 202 -14.27 -1.01 -10.18
C LEU A 202 -15.41 -1.99 -10.44
N ALA A 203 -15.32 -3.18 -9.81
CA ALA A 203 -16.37 -4.17 -9.82
C ALA A 203 -17.00 -4.26 -8.42
N PHE A 204 -18.28 -3.92 -8.29
CA PHE A 204 -19.02 -4.05 -7.03
C PHE A 204 -19.88 -5.31 -7.04
N ASP A 205 -20.10 -5.91 -5.87
CA ASP A 205 -20.92 -7.12 -5.67
C ASP A 205 -22.37 -6.93 -6.12
N LYS A 206 -22.90 -5.70 -5.98
CA LYS A 206 -24.26 -5.32 -6.39
C LYS A 206 -24.38 -4.89 -7.85
N GLY A 207 -23.31 -5.05 -8.64
CA GLY A 207 -23.30 -4.66 -10.05
C GLY A 207 -23.41 -3.14 -10.27
N THR A 208 -22.97 -2.33 -9.32
CA THR A 208 -23.01 -0.86 -9.42
C THR A 208 -22.21 -0.39 -10.63
N ALA A 209 -22.91 0.16 -11.63
CA ALA A 209 -22.35 0.54 -12.92
C ALA A 209 -22.02 2.04 -13.07
N SER A 210 -22.27 2.86 -12.04
CA SER A 210 -22.00 4.30 -12.10
C SER A 210 -21.80 4.93 -10.73
N GLU A 211 -21.17 6.11 -10.73
CA GLU A 211 -20.93 6.94 -9.53
C GLU A 211 -22.21 7.24 -8.74
N ARG A 212 -23.34 7.44 -9.42
CA ARG A 212 -24.63 7.73 -8.77
C ARG A 212 -25.16 6.58 -7.92
N GLY A 213 -24.79 5.34 -8.26
CA GLY A 213 -25.22 4.14 -7.54
C GLY A 213 -24.31 3.76 -6.37
N LEU A 214 -23.24 4.52 -6.12
CA LEU A 214 -22.31 4.24 -5.04
C LEU A 214 -22.90 4.62 -3.67
N SER A 215 -22.64 3.77 -2.68
CA SER A 215 -22.79 4.10 -1.27
C SER A 215 -21.80 5.18 -0.85
N GLU A 216 -21.90 5.67 0.39
CA GLU A 216 -20.95 6.63 0.94
C GLU A 216 -19.50 6.10 0.91
N LEU A 217 -19.29 4.84 1.32
CA LEU A 217 -17.99 4.19 1.25
C LEU A 217 -17.54 3.97 -0.20
N GLY A 218 -18.46 3.58 -1.08
CA GLY A 218 -18.17 3.46 -2.51
C GLY A 218 -17.70 4.78 -3.14
N LYS A 219 -18.32 5.90 -2.77
CA LYS A 219 -17.91 7.25 -3.21
C LYS A 219 -16.55 7.63 -2.66
N GLY A 220 -16.28 7.35 -1.38
CA GLY A 220 -14.97 7.60 -0.78
C GLY A 220 -13.83 6.86 -1.48
N LEU A 221 -14.06 5.59 -1.87
CA LEU A 221 -13.13 4.86 -2.75
C LEU A 221 -12.97 5.56 -4.10
N PHE A 222 -14.08 5.86 -4.79
CA PHE A 222 -14.04 6.48 -6.12
C PHE A 222 -13.31 7.84 -6.12
N ASP A 223 -13.59 8.71 -5.15
CA ASP A 223 -12.96 10.03 -5.03
C ASP A 223 -11.46 9.92 -4.71
N SER A 224 -11.08 8.94 -3.89
CA SER A 224 -9.67 8.62 -3.61
C SER A 224 -8.91 8.23 -4.88
N LEU A 225 -9.50 7.40 -5.74
CA LEU A 225 -8.92 7.01 -7.02
C LEU A 225 -8.85 8.18 -8.02
N ARG A 226 -9.88 9.05 -8.04
CA ARG A 226 -9.85 10.26 -8.89
C ARG A 226 -8.82 11.28 -8.43
N THR A 227 -8.62 11.40 -7.12
CA THR A 227 -7.59 12.28 -6.55
C THR A 227 -6.18 11.81 -6.94
N ASP A 228 -5.99 10.51 -7.14
CA ASP A 228 -4.77 9.97 -7.74
C ASP A 228 -4.60 10.32 -9.22
N GLY A 229 -5.64 10.85 -9.88
CA GLY A 229 -5.67 11.07 -11.32
C GLY A 229 -5.93 9.81 -12.14
N LEU A 230 -6.46 8.73 -11.53
CA LEU A 230 -6.80 7.50 -12.24
C LEU A 230 -8.06 7.72 -13.09
N THR A 231 -7.98 7.28 -14.34
CA THR A 231 -9.18 7.02 -15.15
C THR A 231 -9.84 5.75 -14.64
N ILE A 232 -11.14 5.81 -14.37
CA ILE A 232 -11.90 4.73 -13.73
C ILE A 232 -13.01 4.28 -14.65
N GLN A 233 -13.16 2.96 -14.82
CA GLN A 233 -14.28 2.34 -15.51
C GLN A 233 -15.00 1.37 -14.55
N PHE A 234 -16.33 1.39 -14.54
CA PHE A 234 -17.11 0.42 -13.78
C PHE A 234 -17.24 -0.89 -14.57
N VAL A 235 -17.19 -2.02 -13.86
CA VAL A 235 -17.41 -3.34 -14.46
C VAL A 235 -18.90 -3.66 -14.39
N TYR A 236 -19.54 -3.74 -15.56
CA TYR A 236 -20.96 -4.10 -15.68
C TYR A 236 -21.23 -5.03 -16.86
N GLY A 237 -20.22 -5.83 -17.27
CA GLY A 237 -20.37 -6.89 -18.27
C GLY A 237 -20.18 -6.46 -19.73
N ASP A 238 -19.63 -5.27 -19.97
CA ASP A 238 -19.18 -4.86 -21.31
C ASP A 238 -18.06 -5.76 -21.81
N ALA A 239 -17.94 -5.92 -23.13
CA ALA A 239 -16.95 -6.78 -23.78
C ALA A 239 -15.49 -6.53 -23.32
N SER A 240 -15.13 -5.30 -22.98
CA SER A 240 -13.79 -4.96 -22.46
C SER A 240 -13.59 -5.28 -20.98
N THR A 241 -14.67 -5.55 -20.24
CA THR A 241 -14.64 -5.79 -18.78
C THR A 241 -15.08 -7.19 -18.35
N VAL A 242 -15.49 -8.04 -19.30
CA VAL A 242 -15.88 -9.44 -19.02
C VAL A 242 -14.73 -10.17 -18.33
N GLY A 243 -15.03 -10.83 -17.21
CA GLY A 243 -14.08 -11.59 -16.40
C GLY A 243 -13.45 -10.80 -15.25
N TYR A 244 -13.77 -9.50 -15.13
CA TYR A 244 -13.35 -8.65 -14.00
C TYR A 244 -14.46 -8.45 -12.95
N GLU A 245 -15.59 -9.14 -13.07
CA GLU A 245 -16.67 -9.09 -12.10
C GLU A 245 -16.25 -9.71 -10.75
N VAL A 246 -17.01 -9.40 -9.69
CA VAL A 246 -16.82 -10.04 -8.38
C VAL A 246 -16.95 -11.57 -8.47
N GLY A 247 -17.93 -12.03 -9.27
CA GLY A 247 -18.12 -13.45 -9.58
C GLY A 247 -18.23 -14.33 -8.33
N ASN A 248 -17.65 -15.54 -8.41
CA ASN A 248 -17.69 -16.56 -7.34
C ASN A 248 -16.49 -16.47 -6.38
N LEU A 249 -15.99 -15.26 -6.10
CA LEU A 249 -14.88 -15.09 -5.16
C LEU A 249 -15.27 -15.54 -3.75
N PRO A 250 -14.51 -16.45 -3.11
CA PRO A 250 -14.82 -16.96 -1.77
C PRO A 250 -15.09 -15.89 -0.72
N GLN A 251 -14.38 -14.76 -0.80
CA GLN A 251 -14.49 -13.65 0.14
C GLN A 251 -15.84 -12.92 0.04
N ALA A 252 -16.41 -12.83 -1.17
CA ALA A 252 -17.71 -12.20 -1.41
C ALA A 252 -18.89 -13.12 -1.06
N LEU A 253 -18.68 -14.43 -1.02
CA LEU A 253 -19.74 -15.40 -0.72
C LEU A 253 -20.31 -15.29 0.71
N TYR A 254 -19.62 -14.59 1.60
CA TYR A 254 -20.11 -14.35 2.96
C TYR A 254 -21.08 -13.17 3.06
N LEU A 255 -21.12 -12.28 2.06
CA LEU A 255 -21.96 -11.08 2.10
C LEU A 255 -23.45 -11.37 2.40
N PRO A 256 -24.10 -12.43 1.87
CA PRO A 256 -25.49 -12.72 2.19
C PRO A 256 -25.76 -13.02 3.67
N ALA A 257 -24.72 -13.37 4.44
CA ALA A 257 -24.80 -13.61 5.89
C ALA A 257 -24.51 -12.36 6.72
N THR A 258 -24.46 -11.18 6.09
CA THR A 258 -24.07 -9.92 6.73
C THR A 258 -25.06 -8.79 6.40
N LEU A 259 -25.07 -7.74 7.21
CA LEU A 259 -25.88 -6.54 6.98
C LEU A 259 -24.98 -5.33 6.71
N ASN A 260 -25.42 -4.46 5.79
CA ASN A 260 -24.72 -3.23 5.40
C ASN A 260 -23.25 -3.43 4.95
N LYS A 261 -22.92 -4.62 4.44
CA LYS A 261 -21.61 -4.88 3.85
C LYS A 261 -21.65 -4.74 2.34
N GLU A 262 -20.52 -4.32 1.80
CA GLU A 262 -20.28 -4.24 0.36
C GLU A 262 -18.91 -4.83 0.05
N PHE A 263 -18.76 -5.27 -1.19
CA PHE A 263 -17.51 -5.81 -1.68
C PHE A 263 -17.19 -5.25 -3.05
N ALA A 264 -15.99 -4.73 -3.20
CA ALA A 264 -15.46 -4.24 -4.46
C ALA A 264 -14.17 -4.97 -4.82
N ILE A 265 -13.97 -5.25 -6.10
CA ILE A 265 -12.63 -5.48 -6.65
C ILE A 265 -12.16 -4.22 -7.34
N LEU A 266 -10.97 -3.76 -6.96
CA LEU A 266 -10.21 -2.75 -7.66
C LEU A 266 -9.17 -3.45 -8.54
N TRP A 267 -9.39 -3.46 -9.86
CA TRP A 267 -8.41 -3.97 -10.82
C TRP A 267 -7.57 -2.84 -11.37
N LEU A 268 -6.25 -2.93 -11.23
CA LEU A 268 -5.34 -1.88 -11.69
C LEU A 268 -4.59 -2.30 -12.94
N SER A 269 -4.48 -1.36 -13.88
CA SER A 269 -3.74 -1.56 -15.12
C SER A 269 -2.23 -1.67 -14.86
N PRO A 270 -1.45 -2.23 -15.80
CA PRO A 270 0.01 -2.23 -15.71
C PRO A 270 0.60 -0.81 -15.60
N THR A 271 0.04 0.15 -16.34
CA THR A 271 0.49 1.55 -16.36
C THR A 271 0.22 2.26 -15.03
N ALA A 272 -0.93 2.01 -14.39
CA ALA A 272 -1.23 2.58 -13.08
C ALA A 272 -0.29 2.02 -12.00
N ARG A 273 -0.02 0.71 -12.05
CA ARG A 273 0.78 -0.01 -11.07
C ARG A 273 2.28 0.23 -11.17
N GLN A 274 2.81 0.63 -12.34
CA GLN A 274 4.24 0.88 -12.50
C GLN A 274 4.76 1.93 -11.52
N TYR A 275 3.94 2.95 -11.22
CA TYR A 275 4.28 4.03 -10.30
C TYR A 275 4.42 3.57 -8.84
N TYR A 276 3.83 2.43 -8.47
CA TYR A 276 3.91 1.87 -7.13
C TYR A 276 5.05 0.88 -6.94
N ARG A 277 5.90 0.69 -7.96
CA ARG A 277 7.12 -0.11 -7.83
C ARG A 277 8.03 0.48 -6.73
N GLN A 278 8.46 -0.36 -5.78
CA GLN A 278 9.41 0.07 -4.76
C GLN A 278 10.74 0.42 -5.41
N GLN A 279 11.22 1.65 -5.22
CA GLN A 279 12.46 2.11 -5.86
C GLN A 279 13.71 1.57 -5.15
N THR A 280 13.55 0.98 -3.96
CA THR A 280 14.58 0.15 -3.31
C THR A 280 14.92 -1.11 -4.12
N GLU A 281 13.96 -1.63 -4.90
CA GLU A 281 14.16 -2.78 -5.79
C GLU A 281 14.67 -2.35 -7.19
N ASN A 282 14.82 -1.03 -7.44
CA ASN A 282 15.33 -0.50 -8.70
C ASN A 282 16.87 -0.49 -8.71
N ASN A 283 17.45 -1.69 -8.87
CA ASN A 283 18.89 -1.90 -8.91
C ASN A 283 19.58 -1.05 -9.98
N ILE A 284 18.95 -0.83 -11.14
CA ILE A 284 19.53 -0.05 -12.24
C ILE A 284 19.71 1.42 -11.83
N GLN A 285 18.68 2.06 -11.28
CA GLN A 285 18.80 3.45 -10.81
C GLN A 285 19.86 3.57 -9.72
N GLY A 286 19.92 2.61 -8.77
CA GLY A 286 20.98 2.59 -7.76
C GLY A 286 22.39 2.51 -8.36
N LEU A 287 22.59 1.65 -9.36
CA LEU A 287 23.86 1.50 -10.06
C LEU A 287 24.26 2.76 -10.82
N GLN A 288 23.31 3.45 -11.46
CA GLN A 288 23.58 4.72 -12.18
C GLN A 288 24.10 5.81 -11.25
N PHE A 289 23.42 6.03 -10.11
CA PHE A 289 23.83 7.02 -9.12
C PHE A 289 25.20 6.68 -8.51
N ASN A 290 25.42 5.41 -8.19
CA ASN A 290 26.71 4.94 -7.67
C ASN A 290 27.85 5.13 -8.70
N ALA A 291 27.62 4.78 -9.97
CA ALA A 291 28.61 4.93 -11.04
C ALA A 291 29.05 6.39 -11.25
N LEU A 292 28.17 7.35 -10.96
CA LEU A 292 28.44 8.79 -11.05
C LEU A 292 28.84 9.43 -9.72
N ASN A 293 29.09 8.63 -8.67
CA ASN A 293 29.41 9.08 -7.32
C ASN A 293 28.38 10.05 -6.72
N ILE A 294 27.10 9.92 -7.11
CA ILE A 294 26.00 10.66 -6.50
C ILE A 294 25.59 9.86 -5.25
N PRO A 295 25.82 10.39 -4.03
CA PRO A 295 25.56 9.64 -2.82
C PRO A 295 24.07 9.34 -2.69
N THR A 296 23.75 8.11 -2.28
CA THR A 296 22.43 7.78 -1.76
C THR A 296 22.44 8.04 -0.26
N VAL A 297 21.54 8.88 0.22
CA VAL A 297 21.34 9.13 1.64
C VAL A 297 20.84 7.84 2.28
N THR A 298 21.75 7.16 2.98
CA THR A 298 21.48 5.95 3.74
C THR A 298 21.30 6.22 5.23
N GLU A 299 21.25 7.49 5.67
CA GLU A 299 21.00 7.83 7.09
C GLU A 299 19.75 7.08 7.57
N ASP A 300 19.99 6.07 8.40
CA ASP A 300 19.08 4.96 8.63
C ASP A 300 17.68 5.44 9.05
N LYS A 301 16.69 5.12 8.21
CA LYS A 301 15.25 5.14 8.52
C LYS A 301 14.61 6.53 8.77
N LYS A 302 15.12 7.61 8.16
CA LYS A 302 14.42 8.90 8.19
C LYS A 302 13.35 9.01 7.11
N GLU A 303 12.23 9.63 7.44
CA GLU A 303 11.24 10.08 6.46
C GLU A 303 11.75 11.29 5.69
N LEU A 304 11.22 11.52 4.48
CA LEU A 304 11.57 12.70 3.69
C LEU A 304 11.30 14.00 4.46
N PHE A 305 10.18 14.11 5.17
CA PHE A 305 9.85 15.31 5.95
C PHE A 305 10.90 15.57 7.04
N GLU A 306 11.24 14.57 7.84
CA GLU A 306 12.24 14.70 8.91
C GLU A 306 13.62 15.04 8.36
N TYR A 307 13.98 14.43 7.23
CA TYR A 307 15.20 14.75 6.52
C TYR A 307 15.23 16.24 6.14
N ILE A 308 14.17 16.74 5.50
CA ILE A 308 14.05 18.16 5.10
C ILE A 308 14.19 19.08 6.32
N MET A 309 13.48 18.80 7.41
CA MET A 309 13.52 19.63 8.62
C MET A 309 14.89 19.64 9.32
N SER A 310 15.71 18.61 9.10
CA SER A 310 17.08 18.51 9.64
C SER A 310 18.15 19.23 8.80
N ARG A 311 17.77 19.90 7.71
CA ARG A 311 18.69 20.52 6.75
C ARG A 311 18.46 22.02 6.62
N SER A 312 19.51 22.74 6.21
CA SER A 312 19.36 24.13 5.78
C SER A 312 18.67 24.18 4.42
N VAL A 313 17.49 24.79 4.38
CA VAL A 313 16.68 24.94 3.17
C VAL A 313 16.96 26.27 2.46
N GLY A 314 17.06 26.22 1.14
CA GLY A 314 17.28 27.36 0.25
C GLY A 314 16.00 27.69 -0.52
N LYS A 315 16.12 28.42 -1.64
CA LYS A 315 14.96 28.79 -2.46
C LYS A 315 14.98 28.08 -3.80
N ALA A 316 13.82 27.62 -4.25
CA ALA A 316 13.66 26.92 -5.52
C ALA A 316 14.04 27.77 -6.73
N LYS A 317 14.04 29.11 -6.59
CA LYS A 317 14.54 30.06 -7.59
C LYS A 317 16.05 30.02 -7.80
N ASP A 318 16.79 29.44 -6.85
CA ASP A 318 18.25 29.28 -6.94
C ASP A 318 18.63 28.16 -7.92
N ILE A 319 17.65 27.36 -8.35
CA ILE A 319 17.79 26.30 -9.35
C ILE A 319 17.25 26.78 -10.69
N THR A 320 18.10 26.77 -11.71
CA THR A 320 17.74 27.27 -13.04
C THR A 320 16.66 26.43 -13.74
N LYS A 321 15.85 27.08 -14.59
CA LYS A 321 14.86 26.38 -15.43
C LYS A 321 15.50 25.34 -16.37
N ALA A 322 16.70 25.63 -16.89
CA ALA A 322 17.42 24.72 -17.77
C ALA A 322 17.83 23.41 -17.04
N PHE A 323 18.28 23.52 -15.78
CA PHE A 323 18.57 22.36 -14.95
C PHE A 323 17.32 21.50 -14.73
N ARG A 324 16.20 22.14 -14.36
CA ARG A 324 14.91 21.44 -14.15
C ARG A 324 14.43 20.69 -15.39
N ALA A 325 14.51 21.33 -16.56
CA ALA A 325 14.17 20.69 -17.82
C ALA A 325 15.04 19.45 -18.10
N ARG A 326 16.32 19.49 -17.73
CA ARG A 326 17.22 18.35 -17.92
C ARG A 326 16.96 17.24 -16.91
N VAL A 327 16.60 17.56 -15.66
CA VAL A 327 16.12 16.58 -14.67
C VAL A 327 14.83 15.89 -15.15
N ASN A 328 13.88 16.62 -15.73
CA ASN A 328 12.69 16.00 -16.34
C ASN A 328 13.07 15.00 -17.44
N LYS A 329 14.05 15.34 -18.29
CA LYS A 329 14.55 14.40 -19.31
C LYS A 329 15.19 13.15 -18.70
N TYR A 330 15.88 13.28 -17.58
CA TYR A 330 16.37 12.12 -16.84
C TYR A 330 15.21 11.28 -16.29
N ILE A 331 14.19 11.92 -15.70
CA ILE A 331 13.03 11.21 -15.16
C ILE A 331 12.31 10.41 -16.25
N GLU A 332 12.11 11.01 -17.44
CA GLU A 332 11.48 10.40 -18.61
C GLU A 332 12.25 9.18 -19.14
N GLY A 333 13.59 9.30 -19.28
CA GLY A 333 14.40 8.29 -19.97
C GLY A 333 15.23 7.37 -19.06
N GLN A 334 15.42 7.74 -17.80
CA GLN A 334 16.36 7.12 -16.85
C GLN A 334 17.76 6.89 -17.46
N ASP A 335 18.22 7.81 -18.31
CA ASP A 335 19.48 7.70 -19.04
C ASP A 335 20.66 8.28 -18.22
N ILE A 336 21.65 7.44 -17.95
CA ILE A 336 22.85 7.79 -17.18
C ILE A 336 23.64 8.95 -17.82
N LEU A 337 23.62 9.10 -19.14
CA LEU A 337 24.31 10.19 -19.83
C LEU A 337 23.70 11.55 -19.49
N ILE A 338 22.38 11.60 -19.29
CA ILE A 338 21.68 12.79 -18.83
C ILE A 338 22.10 13.13 -17.40
N LEU A 339 22.19 12.12 -16.53
CA LEU A 339 22.62 12.29 -15.15
C LEU A 339 24.08 12.78 -15.07
N GLN A 340 24.94 12.29 -15.95
CA GLN A 340 26.32 12.79 -16.09
C GLN A 340 26.36 14.23 -16.60
N GLU A 341 25.51 14.61 -17.56
CA GLU A 341 25.42 16.01 -18.03
C GLU A 341 24.99 16.94 -16.90
N LEU A 342 24.03 16.52 -16.04
CA LEU A 342 23.60 17.32 -14.89
C LEU A 342 24.79 17.70 -13.99
N LEU A 343 25.72 16.78 -13.76
CA LEU A 343 26.93 17.01 -12.97
C LEU A 343 27.95 17.90 -13.69
N ASN A 344 28.16 17.66 -14.99
CA ASN A 344 29.19 18.38 -15.76
C ASN A 344 28.79 19.82 -16.09
N ARG A 345 27.51 20.06 -16.39
CA ARG A 345 27.00 21.36 -16.83
C ARG A 345 26.58 22.27 -15.68
N TRP A 346 26.21 21.70 -14.53
CA TRP A 346 25.93 22.44 -13.31
C TRP A 346 26.75 21.92 -12.13
N PRO A 347 28.10 22.02 -12.19
CA PRO A 347 28.98 21.48 -11.16
C PRO A 347 28.82 22.17 -9.80
N HIS A 348 28.21 23.35 -9.78
CA HIS A 348 27.87 24.10 -8.56
C HIS A 348 26.60 23.59 -7.87
N TYR A 349 25.84 22.68 -8.48
CA TYR A 349 24.73 22.01 -7.82
C TYR A 349 25.18 20.65 -7.31
N ARG A 350 24.91 20.40 -6.03
CA ARG A 350 25.20 19.10 -5.41
C ARG A 350 23.93 18.27 -5.41
N LEU A 351 24.04 17.04 -5.91
CA LEU A 351 22.94 16.10 -6.03
C LEU A 351 23.08 14.98 -4.99
N GLU A 352 21.97 14.56 -4.41
CA GLU A 352 21.91 13.36 -3.58
C GLU A 352 20.66 12.57 -3.94
N ARG A 353 20.72 11.24 -3.86
CA ARG A 353 19.54 10.38 -3.96
C ARG A 353 19.00 10.11 -2.58
N PHE A 354 17.70 10.25 -2.38
CA PHE A 354 17.03 9.93 -1.12
C PHE A 354 15.99 8.86 -1.34
N ILE A 355 15.91 7.88 -0.44
CA ILE A 355 14.87 6.86 -0.46
C ILE A 355 14.04 7.01 0.81
N ASP A 356 12.77 7.35 0.65
CA ASP A 356 11.87 7.50 1.79
C ASP A 356 11.54 6.15 2.43
N VAL A 357 11.67 6.08 3.75
CA VAL A 357 11.55 4.82 4.50
C VAL A 357 10.14 4.23 4.46
N ASN A 358 9.10 5.07 4.40
CA ASN A 358 7.71 4.62 4.45
C ASN A 358 7.17 4.31 3.06
N SER A 359 7.23 5.30 2.17
CA SER A 359 6.69 5.20 0.82
C SER A 359 7.56 4.39 -0.13
N LYS A 360 8.83 4.15 0.22
CA LYS A 360 9.86 3.52 -0.64
C LYS A 360 10.06 4.24 -1.98
N GLN A 361 9.62 5.50 -2.08
CA GLN A 361 9.86 6.36 -3.23
C GLN A 361 11.29 6.90 -3.21
N ALA A 362 11.84 7.10 -4.41
CA ALA A 362 13.17 7.69 -4.58
C ALA A 362 13.03 9.14 -5.04
N PHE A 363 13.86 10.00 -4.48
CA PHE A 363 13.88 11.43 -4.74
C PHE A 363 15.30 11.88 -5.07
N LEU A 364 15.40 12.87 -5.96
CA LEU A 364 16.62 13.63 -6.20
C LEU A 364 16.58 14.89 -5.35
N LEU A 365 17.50 14.97 -4.40
CA LEU A 365 17.73 16.16 -3.59
C LEU A 365 18.70 17.06 -4.35
N VAL A 366 18.34 18.32 -4.50
CA VAL A 366 19.15 19.31 -5.24
C VAL A 366 19.55 20.43 -4.30
N TYR A 367 20.85 20.51 -4.05
CA TYR A 367 21.48 21.56 -3.26
C TYR A 367 22.00 22.64 -4.21
N ALA A 368 21.62 23.90 -3.96
CA ALA A 368 22.12 25.03 -4.73
C ALA A 368 23.59 25.34 -4.39
N ALA A 369 24.21 26.28 -5.11
CA ALA A 369 25.61 26.67 -4.91
C ALA A 369 25.92 27.19 -3.49
N ASN A 370 24.90 27.66 -2.78
CA ASN A 370 25.00 28.08 -1.38
C ASN A 370 24.99 26.90 -0.38
N GLY A 371 25.00 25.66 -0.86
CA GLY A 371 24.98 24.44 -0.05
C GLY A 371 23.62 24.12 0.58
N LYS A 372 22.57 24.88 0.29
CA LYS A 372 21.23 24.67 0.86
C LYS A 372 20.37 23.79 -0.03
N LEU A 373 19.51 22.97 0.59
CA LEU A 373 18.54 22.13 -0.12
C LEU A 373 17.46 23.04 -0.71
N SER A 374 17.42 23.18 -2.03
CA SER A 374 16.60 24.17 -2.72
C SER A 374 15.49 23.56 -3.58
N LEU A 375 15.58 22.28 -3.94
CA LEU A 375 14.58 21.60 -4.74
C LEU A 375 14.63 20.09 -4.49
N ILE A 376 13.47 19.44 -4.50
CA ILE A 376 13.36 17.98 -4.51
C ILE A 376 12.55 17.56 -5.72
N ALA A 377 13.08 16.61 -6.50
CA ALA A 377 12.38 15.98 -7.60
C ALA A 377 12.03 14.53 -7.24
N ASN A 378 10.82 14.10 -7.51
CA ASN A 378 10.48 12.68 -7.47
C ASN A 378 11.13 11.99 -8.68
N LEU A 379 11.86 10.90 -8.46
CA LEU A 379 12.57 10.20 -9.54
C LEU A 379 11.67 9.28 -10.37
N PHE A 380 10.43 9.06 -9.92
CA PHE A 380 9.45 8.27 -10.63
C PHE A 380 8.03 8.84 -10.42
N PRO A 381 7.78 10.10 -10.81
CA PRO A 381 6.51 10.76 -10.59
C PRO A 381 5.45 10.22 -11.53
N ARG A 382 4.19 10.32 -11.08
CA ARG A 382 3.03 10.13 -11.94
C ARG A 382 2.69 11.41 -12.70
N GLU A 383 2.73 12.54 -12.00
CA GLU A 383 2.44 13.87 -12.53
C GLU A 383 3.75 14.68 -12.56
N PRO A 384 4.60 14.51 -13.59
CA PRO A 384 5.96 15.07 -13.63
C PRO A 384 5.99 16.60 -13.59
N ASP A 385 4.92 17.26 -14.05
CA ASP A 385 4.82 18.72 -14.07
C ASP A 385 4.15 19.29 -12.81
N LYS A 386 3.55 18.44 -11.95
CA LYS A 386 2.89 18.90 -10.74
C LYS A 386 3.92 19.25 -9.67
N SER A 387 3.72 20.40 -9.05
CA SER A 387 4.61 20.97 -8.04
C SER A 387 3.88 21.34 -6.77
N TYR A 388 4.45 21.02 -5.62
CA TYR A 388 4.05 21.56 -4.31
C TYR A 388 5.07 22.59 -3.84
N ARG A 389 4.60 23.67 -3.21
CA ARG A 389 5.47 24.69 -2.60
C ARG A 389 5.54 24.49 -1.10
N LEU A 390 6.75 24.40 -0.57
CA LEU A 390 7.02 24.15 0.83
C LEU A 390 7.71 25.38 1.46
N SER A 391 7.08 25.91 2.50
CA SER A 391 7.74 26.86 3.41
C SER A 391 8.08 26.11 4.69
N ALA A 392 9.36 25.84 4.95
CA ALA A 392 9.78 24.99 6.08
C ALA A 392 9.38 25.51 7.47
N THR A 393 8.96 26.78 7.57
CA THR A 393 8.49 27.40 8.82
C THR A 393 6.97 27.42 8.94
N ALA A 394 6.23 27.02 7.90
CA ALA A 394 4.78 27.02 7.92
C ALA A 394 4.23 25.80 8.70
N SER A 395 3.12 26.01 9.40
CA SER A 395 2.47 24.97 10.22
C SER A 395 1.95 23.78 9.40
N ASP A 396 1.69 23.98 8.10
CA ASP A 396 1.18 22.97 7.16
C ASP A 396 2.28 22.26 6.34
N SER A 397 3.56 22.49 6.67
CA SER A 397 4.72 21.90 5.98
C SER A 397 4.61 20.39 5.85
N ARG A 398 4.23 19.70 6.93
CA ARG A 398 4.10 18.23 6.94
C ARG A 398 3.01 17.77 5.99
N VAL A 399 1.84 18.40 6.02
CA VAL A 399 0.71 18.08 5.12
C VAL A 399 1.11 18.25 3.66
N THR A 400 1.88 19.29 3.35
CA THR A 400 2.38 19.54 1.99
C THR A 400 3.32 18.43 1.53
N VAL A 401 4.28 18.00 2.36
CA VAL A 401 5.19 16.90 2.03
C VAL A 401 4.43 15.58 1.89
N THR A 402 3.48 15.30 2.78
CA THR A 402 2.61 14.12 2.67
C THR A 402 1.86 14.10 1.34
N ARG A 403 1.19 15.20 0.96
CA ARG A 403 0.50 15.30 -0.32
C ARG A 403 1.43 15.13 -1.52
N PHE A 404 2.64 15.70 -1.47
CA PHE A 404 3.65 15.52 -2.52
C PHE A 404 4.01 14.05 -2.73
N ILE A 405 4.21 13.30 -1.64
CA ILE A 405 4.52 11.86 -1.67
C ILE A 405 3.31 11.05 -2.15
N GLU A 406 2.13 11.28 -1.58
CA GLU A 406 0.90 10.51 -1.86
C GLU A 406 0.42 10.68 -3.30
N THR A 407 0.52 11.89 -3.86
CA THR A 407 0.15 12.16 -5.26
C THR A 407 1.25 11.80 -6.24
N ARG A 408 2.44 11.40 -5.75
CA ARG A 408 3.62 11.11 -6.57
C ARG A 408 3.93 12.24 -7.56
N SER A 409 3.85 13.47 -7.06
CA SER A 409 4.09 14.67 -7.86
C SER A 409 5.56 14.81 -8.25
N GLY A 410 5.82 15.51 -9.35
CA GLY A 410 7.18 15.72 -9.87
C GLY A 410 8.07 16.53 -8.94
N TRP A 411 7.53 17.61 -8.35
CA TRP A 411 8.37 18.63 -7.70
C TRP A 411 7.88 19.04 -6.31
N LEU A 412 8.85 19.25 -5.41
CA LEU A 412 8.66 19.93 -4.14
C LEU A 412 9.63 21.12 -4.06
N GLU A 413 9.07 22.33 -4.07
CA GLU A 413 9.77 23.60 -4.24
C GLU A 413 9.85 24.39 -2.94
N PHE A 414 11.05 24.75 -2.49
CA PHE A 414 11.25 25.57 -1.29
C PHE A 414 11.08 27.08 -1.55
N GLN A 415 10.46 27.81 -0.61
CA GLN A 415 10.17 29.25 -0.72
C GLN A 415 11.25 30.19 -0.17
#